data_AF-A0A2E6Z9M9-F1
#
_entry.id   AF-A0A2E6Z9M9-F1
#
_cell.length_a   1.000
_cell.length_b   1.000
_cell.length_c   1.000
_cell.angle_alpha   90.00
_cell.angle_beta   90.00
_cell.angle_gamma   90.00
#
_symmetry.space_group_name_H-M   'P 1'
#
loop_
_entity.id
_entity.type
_entity.pdbx_description
1 polymer ?
#
loop_
_entity_poly.entity_id
_entity_poly.type
_entity_poly.pdbx_seq_one_letter_code
_entity_poly.pdbx_strand_id
1 'polypeptide(L)'
;MKLFTLVATASAGLMVLSLSLILSQPEADGLTRSNPDIAQQYSSGWQPVAGTVLTDHCPANDLYDYPFADYCHNVVFAWGGGALDQNSGRLYLWGGGHNDYYGNEVYQLDAISGQLQRLTEPAQPADPETIPRLTELAPFDGSQPNSRHTYDGLAFLSNQGLLWAFSGALAGRHSGGADPNTWLFDPETKRWQKDAASGDIPRGAFGVVAAYDSKTGLVFVHDRSALYSYQYQPEGGIYKKLNDKGGLGLGVNAAIDPENRKMLIIGQKKQIIYDLNPTSGYKRTILPLKGDAEFINQFPAPGLSYNSKDGHFYAWPGDGKLYQFNLASQSWRGIEIKGDPGPQIRHGTFGRFAYVKALDGFVLLNNPRQPAYFLKLPTQ
;
A
#
# COMPACT_ATOMS: atom_id res chain seq x y z
N MET A 1 -71.72 10.78 52.94
CA MET A 1 -72.79 11.66 52.40
C MET A 1 -72.30 12.18 51.04
N LYS A 2 -73.09 11.95 49.97
CA LYS A 2 -72.86 12.24 48.53
C LYS A 2 -71.89 11.27 47.80
N LEU A 3 -72.35 10.17 47.21
CA LEU A 3 -73.10 9.90 45.95
C LEU A 3 -72.23 9.77 44.68
N PHE A 4 -72.36 8.59 44.07
CA PHE A 4 -71.90 8.06 42.78
C PHE A 4 -72.13 9.00 41.58
N THR A 5 -71.29 8.88 40.53
CA THR A 5 -71.75 8.39 39.19
C THR A 5 -70.55 7.94 38.34
N LEU A 6 -70.61 6.70 37.82
CA LEU A 6 -69.74 6.17 36.77
C LEU A 6 -70.44 6.46 35.43
N VAL A 7 -69.76 7.12 34.49
CA VAL A 7 -70.27 7.30 33.12
C VAL A 7 -69.28 6.67 32.15
N ALA A 8 -69.75 5.65 31.44
CA ALA A 8 -69.10 5.06 30.29
C ALA A 8 -69.40 5.92 29.06
N THR A 9 -68.38 6.22 28.26
CA THR A 9 -68.54 6.77 26.91
C THR A 9 -67.72 5.96 25.92
N ALA A 10 -68.42 5.42 24.93
CA ALA A 10 -67.90 4.67 23.80
C ALA A 10 -67.18 5.61 22.82
N SER A 11 -66.02 5.19 22.33
CA SER A 11 -65.27 5.89 21.28
C SER A 11 -65.45 5.16 19.95
N ALA A 12 -66.11 5.84 19.01
CA ALA A 12 -66.30 5.40 17.64
C ALA A 12 -64.99 5.50 16.84
N GLY A 13 -64.67 4.44 16.07
CA GLY A 13 -63.54 4.40 15.15
C GLY A 13 -63.84 5.19 13.87
N LEU A 14 -62.93 6.09 13.49
CA LEU A 14 -62.88 6.70 12.17
C LEU A 14 -61.69 6.10 11.40
N MET A 15 -61.99 5.36 10.34
CA MET A 15 -61.02 4.82 9.38
C MET A 15 -60.75 5.91 8.34
N VAL A 16 -59.53 6.45 8.30
CA VAL A 16 -59.10 7.41 7.27
C VAL A 16 -58.38 6.64 6.17
N LEU A 17 -58.99 6.55 4.99
CA LEU A 17 -58.33 6.11 3.76
C LEU A 17 -57.41 7.25 3.27
N SER A 18 -56.10 7.05 3.35
CA SER A 18 -55.12 7.89 2.65
C SER A 18 -54.83 7.30 1.27
N LEU A 19 -55.26 8.02 0.23
CA LEU A 19 -54.98 7.75 -1.18
C LEU A 19 -53.58 8.27 -1.52
N SER A 20 -52.59 7.38 -1.64
CA SER A 20 -51.24 7.77 -2.08
C SER A 20 -51.18 7.82 -3.60
N LEU A 21 -51.05 9.01 -4.18
CA LEU A 21 -50.68 9.19 -5.58
C LEU A 21 -49.25 8.66 -5.81
N ILE A 22 -49.11 7.68 -6.69
CA ILE A 22 -47.82 7.22 -7.20
C ILE A 22 -47.43 8.15 -8.36
N LEU A 23 -46.46 9.03 -8.13
CA LEU A 23 -45.72 9.71 -9.19
C LEU A 23 -44.57 8.78 -9.61
N SER A 24 -44.72 8.14 -10.78
CA SER A 24 -43.66 7.38 -11.43
C SER A 24 -42.56 8.34 -11.90
N GLN A 25 -41.38 8.26 -11.29
CA GLN A 25 -40.16 8.85 -11.86
C GLN A 25 -39.55 7.89 -12.88
N PRO A 26 -39.01 8.36 -14.01
CA PRO A 26 -38.36 7.50 -14.98
C PRO A 26 -37.05 6.96 -14.41
N GLU A 27 -36.87 5.65 -14.51
CA GLU A 27 -35.63 4.94 -14.15
C GLU A 27 -34.46 5.47 -14.97
N ALA A 28 -33.47 6.03 -14.29
CA ALA A 28 -32.15 6.25 -14.87
C ALA A 28 -31.43 4.89 -14.87
N ASP A 29 -31.42 4.24 -16.03
CA ASP A 29 -30.65 3.04 -16.29
C ASP A 29 -29.15 3.25 -16.02
N GLY A 30 -28.55 2.29 -15.30
CA GLY A 30 -27.18 1.86 -15.61
C GLY A 30 -26.03 2.37 -14.74
N LEU A 31 -26.16 2.40 -13.41
CA LEU A 31 -24.99 2.30 -12.51
C LEU A 31 -25.32 1.35 -11.36
N THR A 32 -24.98 0.07 -11.54
CA THR A 32 -25.03 -0.93 -10.49
C THR A 32 -24.12 -0.51 -9.34
N ARG A 33 -24.70 -0.16 -8.19
CA ARG A 33 -23.99 -0.18 -6.91
C ARG A 33 -23.49 -1.61 -6.69
N SER A 34 -22.18 -1.79 -6.57
CA SER A 34 -21.57 -3.08 -6.27
C SER A 34 -22.03 -3.55 -4.88
N ASN A 35 -22.61 -4.75 -4.83
CA ASN A 35 -22.97 -5.43 -3.61
C ASN A 35 -21.65 -5.92 -2.96
N PRO A 36 -21.32 -5.54 -1.71
CA PRO A 36 -20.01 -5.84 -1.11
C PRO A 36 -19.70 -7.34 -0.90
N ASP A 37 -20.69 -8.23 -1.09
CA ASP A 37 -20.55 -9.68 -0.86
C ASP A 37 -20.28 -10.52 -2.14
N ILE A 38 -20.12 -9.90 -3.32
CA ILE A 38 -19.80 -10.65 -4.56
C ILE A 38 -18.33 -10.44 -4.92
N ALA A 39 -17.55 -11.52 -4.90
CA ALA A 39 -16.18 -11.52 -5.39
C ALA A 39 -16.12 -11.13 -6.86
N GLN A 40 -15.21 -10.22 -7.20
CA GLN A 40 -14.92 -9.82 -8.58
C GLN A 40 -14.49 -11.03 -9.41
N GLN A 41 -15.04 -11.15 -10.61
CA GLN A 41 -14.62 -12.15 -11.58
C GLN A 41 -13.64 -11.53 -12.57
N TYR A 42 -12.39 -11.98 -12.51
CA TYR A 42 -11.34 -11.53 -13.41
C TYR A 42 -11.09 -12.57 -14.51
N SER A 43 -11.23 -12.14 -15.76
CA SER A 43 -10.83 -12.88 -16.96
C SER A 43 -9.33 -12.75 -17.22
N SER A 44 -8.75 -13.45 -18.22
CA SER A 44 -7.33 -13.28 -18.55
C SER A 44 -7.01 -11.89 -19.09
N GLY A 45 -5.86 -11.34 -18.70
CA GLY A 45 -5.39 -10.01 -19.08
C GLY A 45 -5.62 -8.96 -17.99
N TRP A 46 -5.22 -7.73 -18.30
CA TRP A 46 -5.44 -6.57 -17.45
C TRP A 46 -6.90 -6.10 -17.52
N GLN A 47 -7.48 -5.82 -16.36
CA GLN A 47 -8.85 -5.33 -16.24
C GLN A 47 -8.89 -4.16 -15.24
N PRO A 48 -9.54 -3.03 -15.58
CA PRO A 48 -9.79 -1.97 -14.62
C PRO A 48 -10.79 -2.45 -13.57
N VAL A 49 -10.56 -2.06 -12.31
CA VAL A 49 -11.47 -2.31 -11.19
C VAL A 49 -12.31 -1.05 -11.00
N ALA A 50 -13.60 -1.11 -11.36
CA ALA A 50 -14.48 0.06 -11.30
C ALA A 50 -14.61 0.62 -9.87
N GLY A 51 -14.75 1.94 -9.74
CA GLY A 51 -14.95 2.60 -8.44
C GLY A 51 -13.70 2.64 -7.54
N THR A 52 -12.51 2.50 -8.12
CA THR A 52 -11.24 2.49 -7.37
C THR A 52 -10.29 3.62 -7.76
N VAL A 53 -10.85 4.74 -8.26
CA VAL A 53 -10.08 5.96 -8.53
C VAL A 53 -9.75 6.61 -7.18
N LEU A 54 -8.49 6.63 -6.78
CA LEU A 54 -8.07 7.10 -5.45
C LEU A 54 -8.52 8.52 -5.13
N THR A 55 -8.49 9.43 -6.12
CA THR A 55 -8.90 10.83 -5.90
C THR A 55 -10.36 10.99 -5.48
N ASP A 56 -11.21 10.00 -5.74
CA ASP A 56 -12.63 10.03 -5.34
C ASP A 56 -12.80 9.73 -3.83
N HIS A 57 -11.73 9.27 -3.16
CA HIS A 57 -11.71 8.92 -1.75
C HIS A 57 -10.87 9.87 -0.90
N CYS A 58 -10.51 11.05 -1.43
CA CYS A 58 -9.65 12.00 -0.71
C CYS A 58 -10.36 12.71 0.44
N PRO A 59 -9.62 13.10 1.50
CA PRO A 59 -10.19 13.92 2.57
C PRO A 59 -10.63 15.27 2.00
N ALA A 60 -11.67 15.84 2.59
CA ALA A 60 -12.20 17.12 2.14
C ALA A 60 -11.28 18.28 2.52
N ASN A 61 -11.33 19.37 1.75
CA ASN A 61 -10.51 20.58 1.97
C ASN A 61 -10.95 21.42 3.18
N ASP A 62 -12.06 21.09 3.82
CA ASP A 62 -12.60 21.79 5.00
C ASP A 62 -12.17 21.14 6.33
N LEU A 63 -11.49 19.99 6.27
CA LEU A 63 -10.85 19.38 7.42
C LEU A 63 -9.50 20.08 7.65
N TYR A 64 -9.37 20.83 8.75
CA TYR A 64 -8.22 21.71 9.02
C TYR A 64 -8.03 22.81 7.94
N ASP A 65 -7.18 23.81 8.21
CA ASP A 65 -6.83 24.83 7.21
C ASP A 65 -5.79 24.28 6.20
N TYR A 66 -6.15 23.18 5.51
CA TYR A 66 -5.28 22.50 4.56
C TYR A 66 -6.08 21.83 3.43
N PRO A 67 -5.75 22.07 2.15
CA PRO A 67 -6.52 21.56 1.02
C PRO A 67 -6.16 20.10 0.70
N PHE A 68 -6.67 19.17 1.50
CA PHE A 68 -6.39 17.74 1.35
C PHE A 68 -6.77 17.16 -0.03
N ALA A 69 -7.99 17.41 -0.52
CA ALA A 69 -8.48 16.90 -1.80
C ALA A 69 -7.64 17.38 -2.98
N ASP A 70 -7.06 18.57 -2.89
CA ASP A 70 -6.24 19.13 -3.96
C ASP A 70 -4.88 18.42 -4.06
N TYR A 71 -4.34 17.93 -2.94
CA TYR A 71 -2.99 17.35 -2.86
C TYR A 71 -2.94 15.84 -2.65
N CYS A 72 -4.05 15.18 -2.28
CA CYS A 72 -4.09 13.74 -1.96
C CYS A 72 -3.58 12.82 -3.09
N HIS A 73 -3.62 13.27 -4.35
CA HIS A 73 -3.07 12.53 -5.47
C HIS A 73 -1.56 12.22 -5.30
N ASN A 74 -0.87 12.97 -4.44
CA ASN A 74 0.54 12.77 -4.11
C ASN A 74 0.78 11.57 -3.17
N VAL A 75 -0.25 10.96 -2.58
CA VAL A 75 -0.14 9.61 -2.01
C VAL A 75 0.41 8.64 -3.06
N VAL A 76 0.05 8.86 -4.33
CA VAL A 76 0.55 8.05 -5.44
C VAL A 76 1.70 8.72 -6.17
N PHE A 77 1.52 9.98 -6.60
CA PHE A 77 2.49 10.67 -7.45
C PHE A 77 3.80 11.06 -6.75
N ALA A 78 3.83 11.20 -5.42
CA ALA A 78 5.00 11.67 -4.70
C ALA A 78 5.61 10.57 -3.82
N TRP A 79 6.26 9.59 -4.47
CA TRP A 79 7.09 8.58 -3.80
C TRP A 79 6.37 7.78 -2.69
N GLY A 80 5.04 7.69 -2.72
CA GLY A 80 4.27 6.82 -1.83
C GLY A 80 4.30 5.37 -2.33
N GLY A 81 4.11 4.43 -1.41
CA GLY A 81 4.16 3.00 -1.68
C GLY A 81 2.90 2.27 -1.27
N GLY A 82 2.95 0.95 -1.33
CA GLY A 82 1.91 0.09 -0.79
C GLY A 82 2.47 -1.24 -0.30
N ALA A 83 1.65 -1.96 0.46
CA ALA A 83 1.97 -3.30 0.92
C ALA A 83 0.71 -4.17 0.91
N LEU A 84 0.83 -5.38 0.37
CA LEU A 84 -0.28 -6.32 0.26
C LEU A 84 -0.33 -7.24 1.49
N ASP A 85 -1.49 -7.34 2.12
CA ASP A 85 -1.83 -8.47 2.97
C ASP A 85 -2.14 -9.69 2.10
N GLN A 86 -1.19 -10.63 2.06
CA GLN A 86 -1.31 -11.86 1.29
C GLN A 86 -2.47 -12.77 1.75
N ASN A 87 -2.93 -12.63 3.00
CA ASN A 87 -3.98 -13.47 3.56
C ASN A 87 -5.38 -13.01 3.14
N SER A 88 -5.61 -11.69 3.09
CA SER A 88 -6.91 -11.10 2.74
C SER A 88 -6.99 -10.58 1.31
N GLY A 89 -5.86 -10.42 0.60
CA GLY A 89 -5.83 -9.81 -0.72
C GLY A 89 -6.08 -8.29 -0.70
N ARG A 90 -5.80 -7.64 0.44
CA ARG A 90 -5.96 -6.19 0.61
C ARG A 90 -4.64 -5.47 0.45
N LEU A 91 -4.58 -4.55 -0.51
CA LEU A 91 -3.44 -3.67 -0.74
C LEU A 91 -3.63 -2.39 0.07
N TYR A 92 -2.71 -2.12 0.99
CA TYR A 92 -2.69 -0.89 1.77
C TYR A 92 -1.77 0.13 1.13
N LEU A 93 -2.19 1.40 1.13
CA LEU A 93 -1.48 2.52 0.54
C LEU A 93 -1.31 3.61 1.57
N TRP A 94 -0.08 4.13 1.67
CA TRP A 94 0.25 5.23 2.54
C TRP A 94 1.43 5.99 1.94
N GLY A 95 1.42 7.31 2.07
CA GLY A 95 2.42 8.13 1.41
C GLY A 95 2.03 9.59 1.37
N GLY A 96 2.60 10.32 0.42
CA GLY A 96 2.63 11.77 0.45
C GLY A 96 3.94 12.23 1.04
N GLY A 97 3.93 13.19 1.95
CA GLY A 97 5.10 13.71 2.64
C GLY A 97 5.82 14.84 1.91
N HIS A 98 6.98 15.19 2.47
CA HIS A 98 7.80 16.31 2.04
C HIS A 98 6.97 17.59 1.85
N ASN A 99 7.15 18.32 0.76
CA ASN A 99 6.35 19.50 0.45
C ASN A 99 5.19 19.18 -0.51
N ASP A 100 4.91 17.89 -0.76
CA ASP A 100 3.93 17.46 -1.76
C ASP A 100 2.55 17.19 -1.16
N TYR A 101 2.48 16.53 0.01
CA TYR A 101 1.21 16.26 0.71
C TYR A 101 1.42 16.01 2.21
N TYR A 102 0.58 16.61 3.05
CA TYR A 102 0.74 16.55 4.51
C TYR A 102 -0.26 15.61 5.17
N GLY A 103 -1.20 15.03 4.41
CA GLY A 103 -2.11 14.00 4.89
C GLY A 103 -1.42 12.67 5.11
N ASN A 104 -1.76 12.03 6.22
CA ASN A 104 -1.21 10.76 6.67
C ASN A 104 -2.28 9.65 6.71
N GLU A 105 -3.41 9.86 6.06
CA GLU A 105 -4.48 8.88 5.98
C GLU A 105 -4.05 7.61 5.23
N VAL A 106 -4.59 6.47 5.64
CA VAL A 106 -4.33 5.16 5.02
C VAL A 106 -5.47 4.79 4.10
N TYR A 107 -5.16 4.29 2.91
CA TYR A 107 -6.15 3.72 1.99
C TYR A 107 -5.99 2.20 1.90
N GLN A 108 -7.07 1.52 1.56
CA GLN A 108 -7.09 0.08 1.35
C GLN A 108 -7.90 -0.25 0.10
N LEU A 109 -7.26 -0.98 -0.82
CA LEU A 109 -7.91 -1.64 -1.96
C LEU A 109 -8.07 -3.12 -1.64
N ASP A 110 -9.31 -3.60 -1.54
CA ASP A 110 -9.60 -5.02 -1.45
C ASP A 110 -9.72 -5.61 -2.86
N ALA A 111 -8.76 -6.44 -3.28
CA ALA A 111 -8.73 -6.97 -4.63
C ALA A 111 -9.84 -7.99 -4.91
N ILE A 112 -10.39 -8.62 -3.86
CA ILE A 112 -11.43 -9.65 -3.96
C ILE A 112 -12.78 -9.00 -4.21
N SER A 113 -13.16 -8.00 -3.41
CA SER A 113 -14.42 -7.26 -3.58
C SER A 113 -14.32 -6.13 -4.62
N GLY A 114 -13.10 -5.68 -4.95
CA GLY A 114 -12.85 -4.56 -5.84
C GLY A 114 -13.21 -3.20 -5.22
N GLN A 115 -13.13 -3.09 -3.90
CA GLN A 115 -13.49 -1.86 -3.17
C GLN A 115 -12.24 -1.11 -2.72
N LEU A 116 -12.18 0.18 -3.04
CA LEU A 116 -11.23 1.11 -2.48
C LEU A 116 -11.89 1.93 -1.39
N GLN A 117 -11.20 2.11 -0.26
CA GLN A 117 -11.67 2.97 0.81
C GLN A 117 -10.51 3.70 1.49
N ARG A 118 -10.80 4.90 2.00
CA ARG A 118 -9.97 5.59 2.99
C ARG A 118 -10.31 5.01 4.36
N LEU A 119 -9.31 4.48 5.08
CA LEU A 119 -9.49 3.83 6.37
C LEU A 119 -9.50 4.80 7.54
N THR A 120 -8.72 5.87 7.47
CA THR A 120 -8.57 6.87 8.55
C THR A 120 -8.81 8.27 7.99
N GLU A 121 -9.22 9.20 8.85
CA GLU A 121 -9.07 10.63 8.52
C GLU A 121 -7.60 11.04 8.70
N PRO A 122 -7.12 12.05 7.95
CA PRO A 122 -5.81 12.60 8.21
C PRO A 122 -5.79 13.33 9.56
N ALA A 123 -4.63 13.38 10.18
CA ALA A 123 -4.39 14.21 11.35
C ALA A 123 -4.27 15.68 10.98
N GLN A 124 -4.25 16.55 12.00
CA GLN A 124 -3.82 17.94 11.81
C GLN A 124 -2.43 17.94 11.15
N PRO A 125 -2.27 18.60 9.98
CA PRO A 125 -1.01 18.64 9.26
C PRO A 125 0.15 19.14 10.13
N ALA A 126 1.34 18.59 9.88
CA ALA A 126 2.57 19.11 10.46
C ALA A 126 2.74 20.59 10.11
N ASP A 127 3.20 21.41 11.05
CA ASP A 127 3.64 22.77 10.74
C ASP A 127 4.83 22.70 9.75
N PRO A 128 4.69 23.28 8.54
CA PRO A 128 5.70 23.20 7.50
C PRO A 128 7.05 23.83 7.87
N GLU A 129 7.07 24.75 8.84
CA GLU A 129 8.26 25.51 9.27
C GLU A 129 8.95 24.90 10.50
N THR A 130 8.40 23.83 11.10
CA THR A 130 8.97 23.22 12.30
C THR A 130 10.33 22.54 12.02
N ILE A 131 11.35 22.89 12.82
CA ILE A 131 12.73 22.37 12.74
C ILE A 131 13.20 21.94 14.15
N PRO A 132 13.64 20.68 14.36
CA PRO A 132 13.62 19.57 13.41
C PRO A 132 12.18 19.12 13.09
N ARG A 133 11.99 18.37 12.00
CA ARG A 133 10.67 17.87 11.63
C ARG A 133 10.06 17.01 12.71
N LEU A 134 8.77 17.20 12.92
CA LEU A 134 7.97 16.30 13.73
C LEU A 134 7.92 14.92 13.05
N THR A 135 8.33 13.89 13.78
CA THR A 135 8.07 12.50 13.36
C THR A 135 6.62 12.12 13.60
N GLU A 136 6.02 12.73 14.62
CA GLU A 136 4.70 12.42 15.15
C GLU A 136 3.87 13.69 15.25
N LEU A 137 2.56 13.57 15.07
CA LEU A 137 1.59 14.67 15.10
C LEU A 137 0.69 14.56 16.33
N ALA A 138 -0.10 15.61 16.59
CA ALA A 138 -1.09 15.59 17.65
C ALA A 138 -2.00 14.35 17.51
N PRO A 139 -2.29 13.63 18.60
CA PRO A 139 -2.11 14.03 20.01
C PRO A 139 -0.72 13.79 20.64
N PHE A 140 0.30 13.35 19.88
CA PHE A 140 1.67 13.07 20.37
C PHE A 140 1.77 11.94 21.42
N ASP A 141 0.93 10.91 21.31
CA ASP A 141 0.82 9.77 22.23
C ASP A 141 1.36 8.44 21.66
N GLY A 142 2.14 8.52 20.60
CA GLY A 142 2.63 7.43 19.76
C GLY A 142 1.66 6.97 18.68
N SER A 143 0.51 7.62 18.44
CA SER A 143 -0.54 7.07 17.56
C SER A 143 -0.71 7.78 16.22
N GLN A 144 0.11 8.78 15.91
CA GLN A 144 -0.11 9.58 14.71
C GLN A 144 1.19 9.95 13.97
N PRO A 145 1.67 9.12 13.04
CA PRO A 145 2.87 9.45 12.27
C PRO A 145 2.69 10.70 11.43
N ASN A 146 3.75 11.49 11.25
CA ASN A 146 3.80 12.47 10.19
C ASN A 146 3.76 11.78 8.81
N SER A 147 3.03 12.38 7.88
CA SER A 147 3.03 12.00 6.46
C SER A 147 4.44 11.99 5.90
N ARG A 148 4.70 11.11 4.92
CA ARG A 148 6.05 10.88 4.41
C ARG A 148 6.08 10.28 3.02
N HIS A 149 7.13 10.60 2.26
CA HIS A 149 7.51 9.78 1.12
C HIS A 149 7.97 8.42 1.66
N THR A 150 7.15 7.39 1.53
CA THR A 150 7.44 6.07 2.07
C THR A 150 8.43 5.30 1.19
N TYR A 151 8.51 5.62 -0.10
CA TYR A 151 9.21 4.82 -1.10
C TYR A 151 8.74 3.35 -1.01
N ASP A 152 9.67 2.39 -1.06
CA ASP A 152 9.42 0.98 -0.79
C ASP A 152 9.58 0.63 0.71
N GLY A 153 9.34 1.59 1.60
CA GLY A 153 9.50 1.48 3.05
C GLY A 153 8.32 0.88 3.78
N LEU A 154 7.43 0.17 3.07
CA LEU A 154 6.23 -0.46 3.63
C LEU A 154 6.32 -1.98 3.49
N ALA A 155 5.78 -2.69 4.48
CA ALA A 155 5.62 -4.13 4.44
C ALA A 155 4.37 -4.53 5.23
N PHE A 156 3.70 -5.62 4.86
CA PHE A 156 2.57 -6.13 5.63
C PHE A 156 3.00 -7.38 6.41
N LEU A 157 2.91 -7.31 7.73
CA LEU A 157 3.24 -8.40 8.65
C LEU A 157 2.08 -9.39 8.67
N SER A 158 2.00 -10.28 7.67
CA SER A 158 0.81 -11.15 7.47
C SER A 158 0.50 -12.06 8.68
N ASN A 159 1.50 -12.37 9.51
CA ASN A 159 1.29 -13.18 10.72
C ASN A 159 0.60 -12.39 11.84
N GLN A 160 0.77 -11.06 11.86
CA GLN A 160 0.22 -10.17 12.89
C GLN A 160 -0.98 -9.37 12.39
N GLY A 161 -1.19 -9.27 11.07
CA GLY A 161 -2.22 -8.41 10.49
C GLY A 161 -1.88 -6.93 10.54
N LEU A 162 -0.59 -6.56 10.61
CA LEU A 162 -0.17 -5.16 10.77
C LEU A 162 0.52 -4.63 9.51
N LEU A 163 0.21 -3.40 9.13
CA LEU A 163 1.01 -2.65 8.17
C LEU A 163 2.20 -2.04 8.91
N TRP A 164 3.40 -2.37 8.47
CA TRP A 164 4.66 -1.86 8.98
C TRP A 164 5.20 -0.78 8.05
N ALA A 165 5.72 0.30 8.63
CA ALA A 165 6.38 1.37 7.91
C ALA A 165 7.62 1.85 8.64
N PHE A 166 8.67 2.20 7.88
CA PHE A 166 9.92 2.68 8.46
C PHE A 166 10.45 3.91 7.72
N SER A 167 10.84 4.94 8.47
CA SER A 167 11.52 6.13 7.92
C SER A 167 10.73 6.76 6.75
N GLY A 168 11.37 7.56 5.90
CA GLY A 168 10.79 8.25 4.75
C GLY A 168 11.12 9.75 4.76
N ALA A 169 10.64 10.50 3.76
CA ALA A 169 10.79 11.96 3.77
C ALA A 169 9.56 12.61 4.41
N LEU A 170 9.69 13.05 5.67
CA LEU A 170 8.60 13.62 6.47
C LEU A 170 8.04 14.89 5.83
N ALA A 171 6.75 15.18 6.03
CA ALA A 171 6.14 16.41 5.58
C ALA A 171 6.79 17.66 6.22
N GLY A 172 7.01 18.70 5.41
CA GLY A 172 7.64 19.97 5.78
C GLY A 172 8.25 20.71 4.58
N ARG A 173 8.50 22.02 4.70
CA ARG A 173 8.81 22.93 3.55
C ARG A 173 10.22 22.81 2.92
N HIS A 174 11.06 21.90 3.40
CA HIS A 174 12.48 21.74 2.99
C HIS A 174 12.87 20.26 2.70
N SER A 175 14.11 19.96 2.29
CA SER A 175 14.47 18.61 1.79
C SER A 175 15.07 17.64 2.83
N GLY A 176 14.95 17.90 4.13
CA GLY A 176 15.91 17.35 5.10
C GLY A 176 15.47 16.27 6.10
N GLY A 177 14.17 16.04 6.37
CA GLY A 177 13.80 15.20 7.53
C GLY A 177 13.44 13.76 7.18
N ALA A 178 14.29 12.82 7.59
CA ALA A 178 13.94 11.41 7.79
C ALA A 178 14.11 11.07 9.27
N ASP A 179 13.42 10.03 9.73
CA ASP A 179 13.51 9.53 11.09
C ASP A 179 13.87 8.04 11.10
N PRO A 180 14.49 7.52 12.18
CA PRO A 180 14.74 6.09 12.34
C PRO A 180 13.55 5.38 12.99
N ASN A 181 12.32 5.92 12.89
CA ASN A 181 11.17 5.39 13.61
C ASN A 181 10.43 4.33 12.78
N THR A 182 9.90 3.36 13.49
CA THR A 182 9.03 2.31 12.96
C THR A 182 7.61 2.57 13.42
N TRP A 183 6.68 2.46 12.49
CA TRP A 183 5.26 2.65 12.71
C TRP A 183 4.52 1.38 12.34
N LEU A 184 3.56 1.00 13.18
CA LEU A 184 2.68 -0.14 12.95
C LEU A 184 1.26 0.38 12.87
N PHE A 185 0.56 0.11 11.78
CA PHE A 185 -0.86 0.37 11.64
C PHE A 185 -1.61 -0.94 11.77
N ASP A 186 -2.61 -0.94 12.64
CA ASP A 186 -3.57 -2.02 12.80
C ASP A 186 -4.83 -1.70 11.97
N PRO A 187 -5.09 -2.44 10.88
CA PRO A 187 -6.29 -2.25 10.06
C PRO A 187 -7.61 -2.56 10.78
N GLU A 188 -7.61 -3.42 11.81
CA GLU A 188 -8.81 -3.77 12.56
C GLU A 188 -9.25 -2.61 13.45
N THR A 189 -8.31 -2.04 14.21
CA THR A 189 -8.59 -0.89 15.08
C THR A 189 -8.46 0.45 14.38
N LYS A 190 -7.90 0.48 13.17
CA LYS A 190 -7.59 1.67 12.37
C LYS A 190 -6.70 2.67 13.11
N ARG A 191 -5.75 2.16 13.88
CA ARG A 191 -4.84 2.98 14.69
C ARG A 191 -3.39 2.69 14.35
N TRP A 192 -2.60 3.76 14.33
CA TRP A 192 -1.16 3.64 14.36
C TRP A 192 -0.67 3.48 15.79
N GLN A 193 0.51 2.88 15.90
CA GLN A 193 1.36 2.92 17.07
C GLN A 193 2.81 3.08 16.62
N LYS A 194 3.58 3.86 17.38
CA LYS A 194 5.02 3.95 17.25
C LYS A 194 5.63 2.74 17.93
N ASP A 195 6.34 1.93 17.17
CA ASP A 195 6.97 0.73 17.69
C ASP A 195 8.16 1.11 18.60
N ALA A 196 8.26 0.47 19.76
CA ALA A 196 9.38 0.64 20.69
C ALA A 196 10.60 -0.19 20.26
N ALA A 197 10.95 -0.10 18.99
CA ALA A 197 11.95 -0.95 18.37
C ALA A 197 13.33 -0.80 19.06
N SER A 198 14.07 -1.90 19.14
CA SER A 198 15.40 -1.96 19.77
C SER A 198 16.42 -2.71 18.89
N GLY A 199 17.66 -2.82 19.37
CA GLY A 199 18.75 -3.49 18.65
C GLY A 199 19.45 -2.57 17.65
N ASP A 200 19.82 -3.11 16.48
CA ASP A 200 20.56 -2.39 15.44
C ASP A 200 19.62 -1.54 14.57
N ILE A 201 18.92 -0.56 15.17
CA ILE A 201 17.94 0.27 14.47
C ILE A 201 18.60 0.94 13.25
N PRO A 202 18.04 0.79 12.02
CA PRO A 202 18.58 1.44 10.85
C PRO A 202 18.53 2.96 11.01
N ARG A 203 19.41 3.68 10.31
CA ARG A 203 19.32 5.14 10.30
C ARG A 203 18.07 5.60 9.55
N GLY A 204 17.56 6.78 9.89
CA GLY A 204 16.59 7.46 9.04
C GLY A 204 17.16 7.74 7.66
N ALA A 205 16.44 7.34 6.63
CA ALA A 205 16.81 7.50 5.23
C ALA A 205 15.60 7.72 4.32
N PHE A 206 15.80 8.49 3.26
CA PHE A 206 14.92 8.50 2.08
C PHE A 206 15.23 7.28 1.21
N GLY A 207 14.23 6.74 0.52
CA GLY A 207 14.43 5.62 -0.41
C GLY A 207 14.81 4.31 0.30
N VAL A 208 14.26 4.08 1.50
CA VAL A 208 14.31 2.77 2.13
C VAL A 208 13.58 1.74 1.26
N VAL A 209 14.01 0.50 1.39
CA VAL A 209 13.49 -0.64 0.63
C VAL A 209 13.21 -1.76 1.60
N ALA A 210 12.01 -2.30 1.60
CA ALA A 210 11.57 -3.31 2.54
C ALA A 210 10.76 -4.40 1.84
N ALA A 211 10.85 -5.63 2.36
CA ALA A 211 9.97 -6.71 1.96
C ALA A 211 9.80 -7.69 3.12
N TYR A 212 8.58 -8.23 3.26
CA TYR A 212 8.24 -9.22 4.27
C TYR A 212 8.52 -10.64 3.77
N ASP A 213 9.20 -11.44 4.58
CA ASP A 213 9.43 -12.87 4.34
C ASP A 213 8.40 -13.69 5.12
N SER A 214 7.36 -14.15 4.43
CA SER A 214 6.29 -14.96 5.03
C SER A 214 6.77 -16.28 5.63
N LYS A 215 7.96 -16.77 5.26
CA LYS A 215 8.52 -18.01 5.81
C LYS A 215 9.05 -17.81 7.23
N THR A 216 9.59 -16.62 7.54
CA THR A 216 10.23 -16.34 8.82
C THR A 216 9.48 -15.33 9.69
N GLY A 217 8.57 -14.56 9.08
CA GLY A 217 7.92 -13.44 9.76
C GLY A 217 8.83 -12.22 9.94
N LEU A 218 9.97 -12.17 9.24
CA LEU A 218 10.88 -11.02 9.27
C LEU A 218 10.54 -10.04 8.16
N VAL A 219 10.68 -8.74 8.45
CA VAL A 219 10.84 -7.72 7.41
C VAL A 219 12.32 -7.55 7.15
N PHE A 220 12.76 -7.68 5.91
CA PHE A 220 14.10 -7.30 5.50
C PHE A 220 14.04 -5.87 4.97
N VAL A 221 14.85 -4.98 5.54
CA VAL A 221 14.88 -3.56 5.19
C VAL A 221 16.30 -3.10 4.89
N HIS A 222 16.46 -2.27 3.86
CA HIS A 222 17.73 -1.65 3.50
C HIS A 222 17.65 -0.13 3.62
N ASP A 223 18.47 0.47 4.49
CA ASP A 223 18.52 1.94 4.76
C ASP A 223 19.37 2.73 3.75
N ARG A 224 19.49 2.17 2.54
CA ARG A 224 20.47 2.50 1.49
C ARG A 224 21.95 2.33 1.81
N SER A 225 22.35 2.01 3.03
CA SER A 225 23.74 1.71 3.40
C SER A 225 23.95 0.24 3.79
N ALA A 226 23.01 -0.34 4.54
CA ALA A 226 23.07 -1.71 5.01
C ALA A 226 21.70 -2.39 4.94
N LEU A 227 21.71 -3.72 4.90
CA LEU A 227 20.56 -4.60 5.07
C LEU A 227 20.38 -4.96 6.55
N TYR A 228 19.14 -4.93 7.01
CA TYR A 228 18.70 -5.29 8.34
C TYR A 228 17.53 -6.27 8.26
N SER A 229 17.29 -7.01 9.33
CA SER A 229 15.99 -7.63 9.59
C SER A 229 15.31 -6.91 10.75
N TYR A 230 13.99 -6.80 10.65
CA TYR A 230 13.09 -6.46 11.75
C TYR A 230 12.27 -7.69 12.11
N GLN A 231 12.25 -8.03 13.39
CA GLN A 231 11.38 -9.05 13.96
C GLN A 231 10.36 -8.37 14.86
N TYR A 232 9.07 -8.55 14.58
CA TYR A 232 8.02 -8.05 15.45
C TYR A 232 8.01 -8.76 16.81
N GLN A 233 7.79 -7.99 17.87
CA GLN A 233 7.42 -8.47 19.21
C GLN A 233 6.36 -7.52 19.80
N PRO A 234 5.45 -8.00 20.67
CA PRO A 234 4.43 -7.16 21.29
C PRO A 234 4.98 -5.95 22.05
N GLU A 235 6.16 -6.08 22.66
CA GLU A 235 6.81 -5.05 23.48
C GLU A 235 7.63 -4.04 22.66
N GLY A 236 7.83 -4.31 21.38
CA GLY A 236 8.72 -3.55 20.49
C GLY A 236 9.58 -4.46 19.64
N GLY A 237 9.62 -4.24 18.34
CA GLY A 237 10.38 -5.10 17.45
C GLY A 237 11.90 -5.03 17.65
N ILE A 238 12.61 -6.05 17.16
CA ILE A 238 14.06 -6.13 17.26
C ILE A 238 14.68 -6.02 15.87
N TYR A 239 15.56 -5.04 15.71
CA TYR A 239 16.42 -4.92 14.54
C TYR A 239 17.73 -5.64 14.72
N LYS A 240 18.20 -6.25 13.62
CA LYS A 240 19.56 -6.80 13.50
C LYS A 240 20.18 -6.35 12.19
N LYS A 241 21.40 -5.82 12.24
CA LYS A 241 22.17 -5.53 11.04
C LYS A 241 22.73 -6.83 10.46
N LEU A 242 22.50 -7.04 9.17
CA LEU A 242 22.77 -8.30 8.51
C LEU A 242 23.93 -8.22 7.53
N ASN A 243 23.99 -7.13 6.76
CA ASN A 243 25.02 -6.90 5.75
C ASN A 243 25.22 -5.41 5.53
N ASP A 244 26.45 -4.91 5.60
CA ASP A 244 26.79 -3.48 5.46
C ASP A 244 27.41 -3.11 4.10
N LYS A 245 27.32 -4.01 3.12
CA LYS A 245 27.95 -3.82 1.81
C LYS A 245 26.97 -3.26 0.78
N GLY A 246 27.46 -2.25 0.06
CA GLY A 246 26.92 -1.82 -1.24
C GLY A 246 25.67 -0.97 -1.15
N GLY A 247 25.82 0.34 -1.36
CA GLY A 247 24.72 1.29 -1.23
C GLY A 247 23.64 1.22 -2.32
N LEU A 248 22.46 1.75 -1.99
CA LEU A 248 21.31 1.89 -2.90
C LEU A 248 21.02 3.37 -3.23
N GLY A 249 20.45 3.59 -4.41
CA GLY A 249 19.91 4.89 -4.81
C GLY A 249 18.47 5.07 -4.33
N LEU A 250 17.86 6.21 -4.67
CA LEU A 250 16.42 6.42 -4.55
C LEU A 250 15.73 5.80 -5.76
N GLY A 251 14.58 5.12 -5.61
CA GLY A 251 13.86 4.55 -6.76
C GLY A 251 14.30 3.13 -7.10
N VAL A 252 14.48 2.32 -6.08
CA VAL A 252 14.55 0.85 -6.18
C VAL A 252 13.34 0.25 -5.45
N ASN A 253 12.97 -0.96 -5.84
CA ASN A 253 11.86 -1.72 -5.26
C ASN A 253 12.33 -3.16 -4.98
N ALA A 254 11.75 -3.83 -3.99
CA ALA A 254 12.10 -5.19 -3.62
C ALA A 254 10.93 -6.17 -3.59
N ALA A 255 11.25 -7.44 -3.78
CA ALA A 255 10.38 -8.55 -3.44
C ALA A 255 11.20 -9.72 -2.91
N ILE A 256 10.54 -10.61 -2.16
CA ILE A 256 11.15 -11.80 -1.58
C ILE A 256 10.55 -13.06 -2.20
N ASP A 257 11.43 -13.98 -2.57
CA ASP A 257 11.13 -15.39 -2.77
C ASP A 257 11.36 -16.10 -1.42
N PRO A 258 10.28 -16.42 -0.68
CA PRO A 258 10.38 -17.02 0.65
C PRO A 258 10.85 -18.47 0.61
N GLU A 259 10.68 -19.18 -0.51
CA GLU A 259 11.05 -20.59 -0.61
C GLU A 259 12.55 -20.75 -0.88
N ASN A 260 13.12 -19.94 -1.77
CA ASN A 260 14.55 -19.94 -2.04
C ASN A 260 15.34 -18.97 -1.14
N ARG A 261 14.65 -18.25 -0.26
CA ARG A 261 15.20 -17.24 0.66
C ARG A 261 16.05 -16.22 -0.09
N LYS A 262 15.45 -15.56 -1.08
CA LYS A 262 16.09 -14.51 -1.88
C LYS A 262 15.31 -13.21 -1.80
N MET A 263 16.01 -12.09 -1.64
CA MET A 263 15.43 -10.76 -1.86
C MET A 263 16.01 -10.20 -3.15
N LEU A 264 15.14 -9.95 -4.14
CA LEU A 264 15.51 -9.28 -5.38
C LEU A 264 15.19 -7.80 -5.26
N ILE A 265 16.16 -6.95 -5.60
CA ILE A 265 16.03 -5.49 -5.65
C ILE A 265 16.33 -5.02 -7.07
N ILE A 266 15.40 -4.28 -7.67
CA ILE A 266 15.56 -3.72 -9.02
C ILE A 266 15.23 -2.23 -9.11
N GLY A 267 15.67 -1.60 -10.19
CA GLY A 267 15.46 -0.19 -10.50
C GLY A 267 16.75 0.62 -10.41
N GLN A 268 16.77 1.84 -10.97
CA GLN A 268 17.96 2.71 -10.97
C GLN A 268 19.22 2.02 -11.52
N LYS A 269 19.07 1.24 -12.59
CA LYS A 269 20.18 0.49 -13.21
C LYS A 269 20.81 -0.56 -12.26
N LYS A 270 20.08 -0.99 -11.23
CA LYS A 270 20.52 -2.02 -10.29
C LYS A 270 19.64 -3.26 -10.44
N GLN A 271 20.28 -4.42 -10.45
CA GLN A 271 19.67 -5.74 -10.24
C GLN A 271 20.53 -6.46 -9.20
N ILE A 272 20.03 -6.53 -7.97
CA ILE A 272 20.77 -7.05 -6.82
C ILE A 272 19.94 -8.15 -6.20
N ILE A 273 20.59 -9.26 -5.86
CA ILE A 273 19.98 -10.32 -5.07
C ILE A 273 20.73 -10.46 -3.75
N TYR A 274 19.98 -10.56 -2.66
CA TYR A 274 20.49 -10.98 -1.37
C TYR A 274 20.08 -12.42 -1.10
N ASP A 275 21.04 -13.22 -0.64
CA ASP A 275 20.77 -14.50 -0.01
C ASP A 275 20.28 -14.25 1.42
N LEU A 276 19.05 -14.64 1.78
CA LEU A 276 18.46 -14.37 3.09
C LEU A 276 18.77 -15.49 4.11
N ASN A 277 19.97 -16.06 4.02
CA ASN A 277 20.41 -17.15 4.88
C ASN A 277 21.57 -16.70 5.78
N PRO A 278 21.50 -16.89 7.11
CA PRO A 278 22.56 -16.50 8.03
C PRO A 278 23.93 -17.12 7.70
N THR A 279 23.94 -18.37 7.25
CA THR A 279 25.16 -19.11 6.87
C THR A 279 25.91 -18.49 5.68
N SER A 280 25.20 -17.77 4.81
CA SER A 280 25.80 -17.03 3.71
C SER A 280 26.37 -15.66 4.11
N GLY A 281 26.12 -15.22 5.37
CA GLY A 281 26.40 -13.84 5.79
C GLY A 281 25.52 -12.82 5.05
N TYR A 282 24.29 -13.22 4.72
CA TYR A 282 23.34 -12.41 3.95
C TYR A 282 23.94 -11.86 2.65
N LYS A 283 24.53 -12.74 1.85
CA LYS A 283 25.39 -12.36 0.75
C LYS A 283 24.65 -11.51 -0.28
N ARG A 284 25.21 -10.34 -0.57
CA ARG A 284 24.80 -9.46 -1.67
C ARG A 284 25.50 -9.83 -2.97
N THR A 285 24.74 -10.01 -4.05
CA THR A 285 25.27 -10.26 -5.40
C THR A 285 24.66 -9.26 -6.39
N ILE A 286 25.50 -8.59 -7.17
CA ILE A 286 25.05 -7.82 -8.33
C ILE A 286 24.89 -8.79 -9.49
N LEU A 287 23.69 -8.89 -10.04
CA LEU A 287 23.40 -9.78 -11.15
C LEU A 287 23.57 -9.02 -12.48
N PRO A 288 24.07 -9.68 -13.54
CA PRO A 288 24.06 -9.10 -14.88
C PRO A 288 22.62 -8.95 -15.39
N LEU A 289 22.41 -7.95 -16.24
CA LEU A 289 21.17 -7.80 -17.02
C LEU A 289 21.21 -8.81 -18.17
N LYS A 290 20.27 -9.77 -18.18
CA LYS A 290 20.17 -10.85 -19.18
C LYS A 290 18.74 -11.01 -19.68
N GLY A 291 18.58 -11.43 -20.94
CA GLY A 291 17.28 -11.47 -21.61
C GLY A 291 16.74 -10.06 -21.77
N ASP A 292 15.46 -9.86 -21.46
CA ASP A 292 14.77 -8.58 -21.68
C ASP A 292 14.96 -7.56 -20.53
N ALA A 293 16.08 -7.62 -19.81
CA ALA A 293 16.31 -6.88 -18.56
C ALA A 293 16.57 -5.37 -18.72
N GLU A 294 16.62 -4.85 -19.95
CA GLU A 294 16.99 -3.45 -20.23
C GLU A 294 16.01 -2.42 -19.62
N PHE A 295 14.77 -2.82 -19.35
CA PHE A 295 13.77 -1.97 -18.67
C PHE A 295 14.27 -1.47 -17.30
N ILE A 296 15.12 -2.24 -16.60
CA ILE A 296 15.69 -1.86 -15.30
C ILE A 296 16.56 -0.59 -15.39
N ASN A 297 17.13 -0.30 -16.56
CA ASN A 297 17.91 0.92 -16.79
C ASN A 297 17.05 2.16 -17.03
N GLN A 298 15.79 1.96 -17.41
CA GLN A 298 14.89 3.01 -17.87
C GLN A 298 13.90 3.42 -16.78
N PHE A 299 13.45 2.46 -15.97
CA PHE A 299 12.36 2.65 -15.02
C PHE A 299 12.86 2.61 -13.57
N PRO A 300 12.75 3.72 -12.80
CA PRO A 300 12.99 3.71 -11.37
C PRO A 300 11.83 3.01 -10.65
N ALA A 301 12.18 2.17 -9.67
CA ALA A 301 11.27 1.42 -8.82
C ALA A 301 10.02 0.87 -9.55
N PRO A 302 10.21 0.03 -10.58
CA PRO A 302 9.09 -0.60 -11.25
C PRO A 302 8.29 -1.44 -10.24
N GLY A 303 7.03 -1.74 -10.56
CA GLY A 303 6.28 -2.73 -9.80
C GLY A 303 7.09 -4.02 -9.76
N LEU A 304 7.22 -4.65 -8.60
CA LEU A 304 7.96 -5.90 -8.41
C LEU A 304 7.22 -6.74 -7.39
N SER A 305 6.93 -7.99 -7.74
CA SER A 305 6.28 -8.92 -6.83
C SER A 305 6.73 -10.35 -7.10
N TYR A 306 6.61 -11.22 -6.10
CA TYR A 306 6.88 -12.65 -6.24
C TYR A 306 5.55 -13.41 -6.38
N ASN A 307 5.45 -14.23 -7.42
CA ASN A 307 4.32 -15.12 -7.62
C ASN A 307 4.62 -16.47 -6.96
N SER A 308 3.99 -16.73 -5.82
CA SER A 308 4.20 -17.98 -5.07
C SER A 308 3.63 -19.22 -5.76
N LYS A 309 2.78 -19.07 -6.78
CA LYS A 309 2.20 -20.22 -7.50
C LYS A 309 3.17 -20.81 -8.50
N ASP A 310 3.90 -19.98 -9.23
CA ASP A 310 4.83 -20.43 -10.27
C ASP A 310 6.31 -20.26 -9.88
N GLY A 311 6.60 -19.61 -8.76
CA GLY A 311 7.95 -19.45 -8.22
C GLY A 311 8.81 -18.40 -8.94
N HIS A 312 8.20 -17.43 -9.63
CA HIS A 312 8.93 -16.38 -10.35
C HIS A 312 8.68 -15.00 -9.77
N PHE A 313 9.66 -14.11 -9.92
CA PHE A 313 9.43 -12.68 -9.75
C PHE A 313 8.83 -12.10 -11.03
N TYR A 314 7.96 -11.11 -10.85
CA TYR A 314 7.35 -10.36 -11.93
C TYR A 314 7.56 -8.88 -11.71
N ALA A 315 7.98 -8.18 -12.76
CA ALA A 315 8.14 -6.74 -12.77
C ALA A 315 7.22 -6.08 -13.80
N TRP A 316 6.63 -4.96 -13.40
CA TRP A 316 5.76 -4.14 -14.24
C TRP A 316 6.28 -2.71 -14.29
N PRO A 317 6.85 -2.26 -15.43
CA PRO A 317 7.26 -0.88 -15.65
C PRO A 317 6.22 -0.04 -16.42
N GLY A 318 5.11 -0.64 -16.89
CA GLY A 318 4.07 0.06 -17.65
C GLY A 318 4.45 0.37 -19.10
N ASP A 319 5.33 -0.41 -19.72
CA ASP A 319 5.73 -0.27 -21.12
C ASP A 319 4.98 -1.23 -22.07
N GLY A 320 3.84 -1.77 -21.62
CA GLY A 320 3.05 -2.76 -22.34
C GLY A 320 3.48 -4.21 -22.10
N LYS A 321 4.54 -4.45 -21.30
CA LYS A 321 5.02 -5.78 -20.96
C LYS A 321 5.03 -6.03 -19.45
N LEU A 322 4.79 -7.30 -19.10
CA LEU A 322 5.12 -7.85 -17.81
C LEU A 322 6.40 -8.67 -17.94
N TYR A 323 7.36 -8.44 -17.06
CA TYR A 323 8.66 -9.10 -17.10
C TYR A 323 8.72 -10.20 -16.06
N GLN A 324 8.92 -11.44 -16.48
CA GLN A 324 9.11 -12.59 -15.61
C GLN A 324 10.61 -12.85 -15.42
N PHE A 325 11.09 -12.94 -14.17
CA PHE A 325 12.47 -13.31 -13.85
C PHE A 325 12.57 -14.77 -13.45
N ASN A 326 13.44 -15.51 -14.15
CA ASN A 326 13.76 -16.88 -13.79
C ASN A 326 15.03 -16.91 -12.93
N LEU A 327 14.92 -17.42 -11.70
CA LEU A 327 16.01 -17.42 -10.73
C LEU A 327 17.19 -18.32 -11.16
N ALA A 328 16.92 -19.45 -11.81
CA ALA A 328 17.95 -20.40 -12.21
C ALA A 328 18.84 -19.87 -13.35
N SER A 329 18.23 -19.25 -14.38
CA SER A 329 18.97 -18.66 -15.51
C SER A 329 19.42 -17.21 -15.25
N GLN A 330 18.84 -16.56 -14.23
CA GLN A 330 19.05 -15.14 -13.90
C GLN A 330 18.73 -14.22 -15.08
N SER A 331 17.66 -14.53 -15.80
CA SER A 331 17.22 -13.87 -17.03
C SER A 331 15.79 -13.38 -16.90
N TRP A 332 15.50 -12.25 -17.55
CA TRP A 332 14.14 -11.75 -17.72
C TRP A 332 13.56 -12.17 -19.07
N ARG A 333 12.25 -12.41 -19.10
CA ARG A 333 11.45 -12.60 -20.29
C ARG A 333 10.27 -11.62 -20.25
N GLY A 334 10.16 -10.76 -21.24
CA GLY A 334 9.03 -9.87 -21.43
C GLY A 334 7.83 -10.61 -22.01
N ILE A 335 6.66 -10.36 -21.45
CA ILE A 335 5.39 -10.97 -21.85
C ILE A 335 4.43 -9.82 -22.17
N GLU A 336 3.98 -9.75 -23.42
CA GLU A 336 2.95 -8.79 -23.82
C GLU A 336 1.60 -9.28 -23.28
N ILE A 337 0.91 -8.41 -22.55
CA ILE A 337 -0.40 -8.72 -21.98
C ILE A 337 -1.39 -7.66 -22.41
N LYS A 338 -2.51 -8.10 -22.97
CA LYS A 338 -3.58 -7.22 -23.43
C LYS A 338 -4.13 -6.37 -22.28
N GLY A 339 -4.40 -5.11 -22.59
CA GLY A 339 -5.08 -4.17 -21.68
C GLY A 339 -4.16 -3.48 -20.68
N ASP A 340 -2.84 -3.46 -20.93
CA ASP A 340 -1.87 -2.83 -20.02
C ASP A 340 -2.35 -1.43 -19.57
N PRO A 341 -2.25 -1.11 -18.27
CA PRO A 341 -2.75 0.15 -17.70
C PRO A 341 -2.03 1.40 -18.23
N GLY A 342 -0.91 1.24 -18.94
CA GLY A 342 -0.10 2.31 -19.48
C GLY A 342 1.11 2.63 -18.59
N PRO A 343 1.76 3.79 -18.82
CA PRO A 343 3.07 4.06 -18.24
C PRO A 343 3.04 4.07 -16.71
N GLN A 344 4.08 3.51 -16.09
CA GLN A 344 4.32 3.76 -14.68
C GLN A 344 4.42 5.27 -14.42
N ILE A 345 4.03 5.70 -13.24
CA ILE A 345 4.25 7.10 -12.86
C ILE A 345 5.75 7.43 -12.74
N ARG A 346 6.09 8.70 -12.90
CA ARG A 346 7.47 9.20 -12.92
C ARG A 346 8.32 8.74 -11.73
N HIS A 347 7.72 8.68 -10.54
CA HIS A 347 8.44 8.43 -9.30
C HIS A 347 8.53 6.94 -8.91
N GLY A 348 7.96 6.04 -9.72
CA GLY A 348 7.97 4.59 -9.48
C GLY A 348 6.68 4.06 -8.88
N THR A 349 6.56 2.73 -8.83
CA THR A 349 5.34 2.01 -8.41
C THR A 349 5.37 1.56 -6.95
N PHE A 350 6.54 1.23 -6.38
CA PHE A 350 6.78 0.92 -4.96
C PHE A 350 5.71 0.05 -4.27
N GLY A 351 5.83 -1.28 -4.33
CA GLY A 351 4.91 -2.19 -3.62
C GLY A 351 3.41 -2.13 -4.01
N ARG A 352 2.96 -1.14 -4.81
CA ARG A 352 1.58 -1.01 -5.29
C ARG A 352 1.23 -1.95 -6.44
N PHE A 353 2.17 -2.76 -6.88
CA PHE A 353 1.99 -3.91 -7.76
C PHE A 353 2.29 -5.17 -6.96
N ALA A 354 1.30 -6.01 -6.71
CA ALA A 354 1.46 -7.15 -5.82
C ALA A 354 0.66 -8.39 -6.28
N TYR A 355 1.25 -9.57 -6.15
CA TYR A 355 0.58 -10.85 -6.41
C TYR A 355 -0.40 -11.18 -5.28
N VAL A 356 -1.67 -11.41 -5.63
CA VAL A 356 -2.76 -11.79 -4.73
C VAL A 356 -3.00 -13.29 -4.84
N LYS A 357 -2.50 -14.07 -3.88
CA LYS A 357 -2.58 -15.54 -3.90
C LYS A 357 -4.00 -16.09 -4.02
N ALA A 358 -4.95 -15.53 -3.27
CA ALA A 358 -6.35 -15.99 -3.27
C ALA A 358 -7.02 -15.86 -4.65
N LEU A 359 -6.58 -14.87 -5.42
CA LEU A 359 -7.10 -14.61 -6.75
C LEU A 359 -6.17 -15.09 -7.85
N ASP A 360 -4.98 -15.62 -7.56
CA ASP A 360 -3.97 -15.99 -8.55
C ASP A 360 -3.79 -14.95 -9.67
N GLY A 361 -3.41 -13.74 -9.28
CA GLY A 361 -3.23 -12.61 -10.19
C GLY A 361 -2.53 -11.46 -9.48
N PHE A 362 -2.38 -10.32 -10.16
CA PHE A 362 -1.71 -9.15 -9.60
C PHE A 362 -2.67 -7.99 -9.49
N VAL A 363 -2.64 -7.31 -8.35
CA VAL A 363 -3.31 -6.02 -8.18
C VAL A 363 -2.31 -4.89 -8.44
N LEU A 364 -2.78 -3.82 -9.07
CA LEU A 364 -2.01 -2.61 -9.35
C LEU A 364 -2.83 -1.36 -9.02
N LEU A 365 -2.24 -0.46 -8.23
CA LEU A 365 -2.68 0.93 -8.18
C LEU A 365 -1.50 1.84 -8.54
N ASN A 366 -1.47 2.30 -9.80
CA ASN A 366 -0.34 3.08 -10.33
C ASN A 366 -0.63 4.58 -10.41
N ASN A 367 -1.86 4.97 -10.74
CA ASN A 367 -2.24 6.36 -10.99
C ASN A 367 -3.49 6.70 -10.17
N PRO A 368 -3.48 7.75 -9.34
CA PRO A 368 -4.57 8.05 -8.42
C PRO A 368 -5.82 8.58 -9.14
N ARG A 369 -5.70 8.96 -10.42
CA ARG A 369 -6.79 9.50 -11.27
C ARG A 369 -7.32 8.47 -12.27
N GLN A 370 -6.87 7.23 -12.15
CA GLN A 370 -7.33 6.09 -12.93
C GLN A 370 -7.81 5.02 -11.96
N PRO A 371 -8.69 4.11 -12.40
CA PRO A 371 -9.02 2.94 -11.58
C PRO A 371 -7.75 2.14 -11.28
N ALA A 372 -7.76 1.41 -10.18
CA ALA A 372 -6.84 0.29 -9.99
C ALA A 372 -7.09 -0.78 -11.06
N TYR A 373 -6.13 -1.67 -11.24
CA TYR A 373 -6.21 -2.75 -12.21
C TYR A 373 -5.92 -4.09 -11.54
N PHE A 374 -6.56 -5.13 -12.06
CA PHE A 374 -6.23 -6.50 -11.75
C PHE A 374 -5.73 -7.21 -13.01
N LEU A 375 -4.65 -7.96 -12.88
CA LEU A 375 -4.06 -8.77 -13.92
C LEU A 375 -4.26 -10.24 -13.59
N LYS A 376 -4.90 -10.97 -14.50
CA LYS A 376 -4.78 -12.42 -14.59
C LYS A 376 -3.81 -12.81 -15.68
N LEU A 377 -2.80 -13.60 -15.32
CA LEU A 377 -1.93 -14.20 -16.31
C LEU A 377 -2.76 -15.09 -17.26
N PRO A 378 -2.46 -15.10 -18.56
CA PRO A 378 -3.01 -16.09 -19.48
C PRO A 378 -2.72 -17.50 -19.00
N THR A 379 -3.72 -18.39 -19.12
CA THR A 379 -3.50 -19.83 -18.97
C THR A 379 -2.45 -20.25 -19.98
N GLN A 380 -1.37 -20.88 -19.50
CA GLN A 380 -0.33 -21.44 -20.35
C GLN A 380 -0.80 -22.69 -21.07
#